data_AF-A0A258FKM5-F1
#
_entry.id   AF-A0A258FKM5-F1
#
_cell.length_a   1.000
_cell.length_b   1.000
_cell.length_c   1.000
_cell.angle_alpha   90.00
_cell.angle_beta   90.00
_cell.angle_gamma   90.00
#
_symmetry.space_group_name_H-M   'P 1'
#
loop_
_entity.id
_entity.type
_entity.pdbx_description
1 polymer ?
#
loop_
_entity_poly.entity_id
_entity_poly.type
_entity_poly.pdbx_seq_one_letter_code
_entity_poly.pdbx_strand_id
1 'polypeptide(L)'
;MTRHGFIARLRDGLRGLPPGAADDIVADYEAHFAEATAAGRSESEVAQALGDPGRLARELRVEVGLKRWEEERNPSAAAGAIFAVLGLATFDILVLLPILLGAGGALFGFVVACIAVFFAGVWVFVGGLTGNLPDLGPTPLQGVFAGVGLMSGSVAVGALLLLLVVGLINALVWYGRLHYRLLKPAVEN
;
A
#
# COMPACT_ATOMS: atom_id res chain seq x y z
N MET A 1 50.04 11.64 -27.54
CA MET A 1 49.70 10.29 -27.04
C MET A 1 49.36 9.41 -28.25
N THR A 2 49.69 8.12 -28.25
CA THR A 2 49.36 7.22 -29.38
C THR A 2 47.93 6.69 -29.27
N ARG A 3 47.33 6.27 -30.38
CA ARG A 3 45.98 5.67 -30.43
C ARG A 3 45.82 4.55 -29.41
N HIS A 4 46.76 3.59 -29.41
CA HIS A 4 46.75 2.47 -28.47
C HIS A 4 46.74 2.92 -27.00
N GLY A 5 47.50 3.96 -26.66
CA GLY A 5 47.54 4.50 -25.30
C GLY A 5 46.25 5.21 -24.90
N PHE A 6 45.52 5.80 -25.84
CA PHE A 6 44.19 6.39 -25.63
C PHE A 6 43.14 5.33 -25.36
N ILE A 7 43.03 4.36 -26.27
CA ILE A 7 42.04 3.30 -26.18
C ILE A 7 42.25 2.45 -24.93
N ALA A 8 43.50 2.14 -24.56
CA ALA A 8 43.78 1.38 -23.33
C ALA A 8 43.27 2.10 -22.08
N ARG A 9 43.45 3.43 -21.98
CA ARG A 9 42.96 4.22 -20.84
C ARG A 9 41.45 4.41 -20.85
N LEU A 10 40.86 4.60 -22.03
CA LEU A 10 39.40 4.66 -22.20
C LEU A 10 38.75 3.35 -21.74
N ARG A 11 39.28 2.21 -22.19
CA ARG A 11 38.78 0.88 -21.80
C ARG A 11 38.89 0.62 -20.31
N ASP A 12 40.00 1.02 -19.68
CA ASP A 12 40.17 0.94 -18.23
C ASP A 12 39.14 1.82 -17.50
N GLY A 13 38.91 3.02 -18.04
CA GLY A 13 37.90 3.97 -17.59
C GLY A 13 36.45 3.54 -17.85
N LEU A 14 36.18 2.51 -18.66
CA LEU A 14 34.84 1.97 -18.92
C LEU A 14 34.54 0.68 -18.13
N ARG A 15 35.52 0.11 -17.42
CA ARG A 15 35.37 -1.12 -16.59
C ARG A 15 34.14 -1.11 -15.65
N GLY A 16 33.23 -2.07 -15.77
CA GLY A 16 31.99 -2.11 -14.97
C GLY A 16 30.75 -1.66 -15.72
N LEU A 17 30.89 -1.16 -16.95
CA LEU A 17 29.83 -1.26 -17.96
C LEU A 17 29.69 -2.71 -18.44
N PRO A 18 28.50 -3.10 -18.95
CA PRO A 18 28.31 -4.41 -19.58
C PRO A 18 29.33 -4.64 -20.70
N PRO A 19 29.84 -5.87 -20.87
CA PRO A 19 30.92 -6.16 -21.81
C PRO A 19 30.62 -5.76 -23.26
N GLY A 20 29.35 -5.80 -23.71
CA GLY A 20 28.96 -5.33 -25.04
C GLY A 20 29.07 -3.81 -25.22
N ALA A 21 28.52 -3.02 -24.29
CA ALA A 21 28.49 -1.56 -24.41
C ALA A 21 29.89 -0.94 -24.37
N ALA A 22 30.80 -1.50 -23.57
CA ALA A 22 32.18 -1.02 -23.50
C ALA A 22 32.96 -1.32 -24.80
N ASP A 23 32.76 -2.49 -25.39
CA ASP A 23 33.43 -2.89 -26.62
C ASP A 23 32.89 -2.10 -27.83
N ASP A 24 31.57 -1.83 -27.88
CA ASP A 24 30.94 -0.99 -28.92
C ASP A 24 31.48 0.45 -28.89
N ILE A 25 31.53 1.06 -27.70
CA ILE A 25 32.08 2.41 -27.52
C ILE A 25 33.55 2.45 -27.96
N VAL A 26 34.35 1.45 -27.58
CA VAL A 26 35.76 1.40 -27.98
C VAL A 26 35.90 1.27 -29.51
N ALA A 27 35.07 0.46 -30.16
CA ALA A 27 35.08 0.28 -31.61
C ALA A 27 34.78 1.60 -32.37
N ASP A 28 33.80 2.38 -31.89
CA ASP A 28 33.46 3.68 -32.49
C ASP A 28 34.63 4.67 -32.43
N TYR A 29 35.30 4.78 -31.28
CA TYR A 29 36.46 5.65 -31.14
C TYR A 29 37.66 5.14 -31.95
N GLU A 30 37.86 3.83 -32.05
CA GLU A 30 38.88 3.26 -32.92
C GLU A 30 38.67 3.60 -34.40
N ALA A 31 37.42 3.54 -34.87
CA ALA A 31 37.06 3.97 -36.22
C ALA A 31 37.33 5.47 -36.41
N HIS A 32 36.98 6.31 -35.42
CA HIS A 32 37.25 7.76 -35.48
C HIS A 32 38.75 8.09 -35.59
N PHE A 33 39.60 7.38 -34.84
CA PHE A 33 41.05 7.52 -34.97
C PHE A 33 41.57 7.09 -36.35
N ALA A 34 40.99 6.02 -36.93
CA ALA A 34 41.37 5.54 -38.26
C ALA A 34 41.00 6.55 -39.36
N GLU A 35 39.80 7.13 -39.29
CA GLU A 35 39.34 8.17 -40.21
C GLU A 35 40.17 9.45 -40.11
N ALA A 36 40.47 9.90 -38.90
CA ALA A 36 41.28 11.09 -38.69
C ALA A 36 42.72 10.92 -39.20
N THR A 37 43.26 9.71 -39.10
CA THR A 37 44.57 9.36 -39.68
C THR A 37 44.52 9.34 -41.21
N ALA A 38 43.45 8.81 -41.80
CA ALA A 38 43.23 8.84 -43.25
C ALA A 38 43.05 10.27 -43.79
N ALA A 39 42.48 11.17 -42.99
CA ALA A 39 42.37 12.60 -43.29
C ALA A 39 43.68 13.38 -43.09
N GLY A 40 44.79 12.70 -42.77
CA GLY A 40 46.12 13.29 -42.64
C GLY A 40 46.40 13.96 -41.29
N ARG A 41 45.54 13.78 -40.27
CA ARG A 41 45.81 14.25 -38.91
C ARG A 41 46.66 13.23 -38.17
N SER A 42 47.59 13.70 -37.35
CA SER A 42 48.41 12.79 -36.54
C SER A 42 47.60 12.23 -35.36
N GLU A 43 47.87 10.99 -34.96
CA GLU A 43 47.19 10.37 -33.80
C GLU A 43 47.29 11.23 -32.52
N SER A 44 48.40 11.96 -32.37
CA SER A 44 48.63 12.81 -31.20
C SER A 44 47.74 14.06 -31.20
N GLU A 45 47.42 14.62 -32.36
CA GLU A 45 46.49 15.75 -32.49
C GLU A 45 45.05 15.29 -32.22
N VAL A 46 44.68 14.10 -32.69
CA VAL A 46 43.36 13.52 -32.44
C VAL A 46 43.16 13.23 -30.95
N ALA A 47 44.17 12.66 -30.30
CA ALA A 47 44.14 12.43 -28.86
C ALA A 47 44.09 13.74 -28.04
N GLN A 48 44.74 14.82 -28.48
CA GLN A 48 44.62 16.13 -27.84
C GLN A 48 43.23 16.74 -28.03
N ALA A 49 42.63 16.60 -29.21
CA ALA A 49 41.29 17.08 -29.50
C ALA A 49 40.22 16.37 -28.66
N LEU A 50 40.40 15.07 -28.42
CA LEU A 50 39.52 14.26 -27.57
C LEU A 50 39.73 14.50 -26.06
N GLY A 51 40.86 15.08 -25.66
CA GLY A 51 41.13 15.45 -24.28
C GLY A 51 41.53 14.28 -23.38
N ASP A 52 41.10 14.31 -22.12
CA ASP A 52 41.45 13.30 -21.12
C ASP A 52 40.55 12.06 -21.22
N PRO A 53 41.08 10.86 -21.57
CA PRO A 53 40.30 9.64 -21.68
C PRO A 53 39.62 9.24 -20.38
N GLY A 54 40.18 9.61 -19.21
CA GLY A 54 39.56 9.31 -17.91
C GLY A 54 38.27 10.10 -17.68
N ARG A 55 38.24 11.38 -18.05
CA ARG A 55 37.04 12.21 -18.00
C ARG A 55 35.98 11.74 -18.99
N LEU A 56 36.39 11.46 -20.24
CA LEU A 56 35.50 10.96 -21.28
C LEU A 56 34.81 9.65 -20.87
N ALA A 57 35.58 8.71 -20.31
CA ALA A 57 35.04 7.45 -19.84
C ALA A 57 33.99 7.62 -18.71
N ARG A 58 34.19 8.63 -17.85
CA ARG A 58 33.25 8.94 -16.75
C ARG A 58 31.95 9.53 -17.29
N GLU A 59 32.02 10.39 -18.30
CA GLU A 59 30.86 10.98 -18.97
C GLU A 59 30.02 9.92 -19.69
N LEU A 60 30.67 9.06 -20.48
CA LEU A 60 30.02 7.96 -21.19
C LEU A 60 29.35 6.96 -20.24
N ARG A 61 29.98 6.65 -19.09
CA ARG A 61 29.37 5.82 -18.05
C ARG A 61 28.08 6.43 -17.50
N VAL A 62 28.06 7.74 -17.30
CA VAL A 62 26.88 8.45 -16.81
C VAL A 62 25.77 8.40 -17.85
N GLU A 63 26.09 8.67 -19.12
CA GLU A 63 25.12 8.65 -20.22
C GLU A 63 24.50 7.26 -20.43
N VAL A 64 25.33 6.21 -20.49
CA VAL A 64 24.84 4.83 -20.62
C VAL A 64 24.03 4.41 -19.39
N GLY A 65 24.45 4.81 -18.19
CA GLY A 65 23.71 4.56 -16.96
C GLY A 65 22.35 5.27 -16.94
N LEU A 66 22.28 6.50 -17.43
CA LEU A 66 21.05 7.30 -17.47
C LEU A 66 20.06 6.74 -18.47
N LYS A 67 20.52 6.43 -19.68
CA LYS A 67 19.69 5.84 -20.76
C LYS A 67 19.14 4.49 -20.35
N ARG A 68 19.95 3.67 -19.68
CA ARG A 68 19.52 2.40 -19.11
C ARG A 68 18.51 2.58 -17.97
N TRP A 69 18.67 3.58 -17.11
CA TRP A 69 17.69 3.90 -16.07
C TRP A 69 16.34 4.35 -16.66
N GLU A 70 16.36 5.08 -17.78
CA GLU A 70 15.16 5.45 -18.52
C GLU A 70 14.50 4.25 -19.21
N GLU A 71 15.27 3.33 -19.79
CA GLU A 71 14.76 2.09 -20.39
C GLU A 71 14.25 1.08 -19.34
N GLU A 72 14.94 0.95 -18.20
CA GLU A 72 14.56 0.09 -17.07
C GLU A 72 13.42 0.68 -16.23
N ARG A 73 13.06 1.97 -16.41
CA ARG A 73 11.79 2.57 -15.96
C ARG A 73 10.63 1.99 -16.78
N ASN A 74 10.43 0.68 -16.60
CA ASN A 74 9.59 -0.18 -17.42
C ASN A 74 8.11 0.27 -17.34
N PRO A 75 7.55 0.90 -18.39
CA PRO A 75 6.17 1.39 -18.39
C PRO A 75 5.14 0.27 -18.18
N SER A 76 5.52 -0.98 -18.48
CA SER A 76 4.70 -2.15 -18.16
C SER A 76 4.59 -2.44 -16.66
N ALA A 77 5.63 -2.15 -15.87
CA ALA A 77 5.58 -2.26 -14.41
C ALA A 77 4.69 -1.16 -13.81
N ALA A 78 4.73 0.04 -14.37
CA ALA A 78 3.81 1.13 -13.99
C ALA A 78 2.35 0.79 -14.34
N ALA A 79 2.09 0.27 -15.54
CA ALA A 79 0.77 -0.21 -15.93
C ALA A 79 0.29 -1.36 -15.03
N GLY A 80 1.16 -2.32 -14.72
CA GLY A 80 0.88 -3.40 -13.77
C GLY A 80 0.52 -2.91 -12.38
N ALA A 81 1.21 -1.88 -11.88
CA ALA A 81 0.89 -1.24 -10.60
C ALA A 81 -0.49 -0.54 -10.65
N ILE A 82 -0.82 0.15 -11.74
CA ILE A 82 -2.14 0.78 -11.93
C ILE A 82 -3.26 -0.28 -11.95
N PHE A 83 -3.07 -1.38 -12.68
CA PHE A 83 -4.03 -2.49 -12.69
C PHE A 83 -4.14 -3.18 -11.34
N ALA A 84 -3.03 -3.33 -10.60
CA ALA A 84 -3.05 -3.89 -9.26
C ALA A 84 -3.85 -3.00 -8.29
N VAL A 85 -3.66 -1.68 -8.33
CA VAL A 85 -4.43 -0.72 -7.51
C VAL A 85 -5.91 -0.72 -7.90
N LEU A 86 -6.23 -0.73 -9.20
CA LEU A 86 -7.62 -0.83 -9.67
C LEU A 86 -8.28 -2.16 -9.29
N GLY A 87 -7.54 -3.26 -9.39
CA GLY A 87 -8.00 -4.59 -8.97
C GLY A 87 -8.26 -4.66 -7.47
N LEU A 88 -7.35 -4.10 -6.67
CA LEU A 88 -7.53 -4.00 -5.22
C LEU A 88 -8.74 -3.14 -4.86
N ALA A 89 -8.90 -1.97 -5.48
CA ALA A 89 -10.05 -1.10 -5.28
C ALA A 89 -11.38 -1.79 -5.68
N THR A 90 -11.37 -2.58 -6.75
CA THR A 90 -12.55 -3.37 -7.17
C THR A 90 -12.89 -4.45 -6.14
N PHE A 91 -11.89 -5.16 -5.64
CA PHE A 91 -12.08 -6.17 -4.59
C PHE A 91 -12.60 -5.54 -3.29
N ASP A 92 -12.07 -4.38 -2.91
CA ASP A 92 -12.52 -3.64 -1.74
C ASP A 92 -14.00 -3.22 -1.88
N ILE A 93 -14.41 -2.74 -3.05
CA ILE A 93 -15.81 -2.32 -3.28
C ILE A 93 -16.76 -3.52 -3.35
N LEU A 94 -16.38 -4.62 -4.03
CA LEU A 94 -17.27 -5.75 -4.27
C LEU A 94 -17.35 -6.72 -3.08
N VAL A 95 -16.27 -6.86 -2.31
CA VAL A 95 -16.16 -7.87 -1.26
C VAL A 95 -16.09 -7.21 0.11
N LEU A 96 -15.15 -6.29 0.32
CA LEU A 96 -14.92 -5.70 1.64
C LEU A 96 -16.09 -4.80 2.07
N LEU A 97 -16.60 -3.95 1.18
CA LEU A 97 -17.63 -2.97 1.51
C LEU A 97 -18.97 -3.62 1.90
N PRO A 98 -19.51 -4.62 1.18
CA PRO A 98 -20.74 -5.31 1.61
C PRO A 98 -20.59 -6.04 2.94
N ILE A 99 -19.42 -6.64 3.20
CA ILE A 99 -19.13 -7.30 4.48
C ILE A 99 -19.10 -6.26 5.61
N LEU A 100 -18.43 -5.13 5.39
CA LEU A 100 -18.34 -4.04 6.37
C LEU A 100 -19.72 -3.43 6.65
N LEU A 101 -20.49 -3.15 5.59
CA LEU A 101 -21.83 -2.60 5.70
C LEU A 101 -22.78 -3.59 6.37
N GLY A 102 -22.69 -4.88 6.06
CA GLY A 102 -23.47 -5.94 6.69
C GLY A 102 -23.16 -6.09 8.16
N ALA A 103 -21.87 -6.14 8.53
CA ALA A 103 -21.45 -6.24 9.93
C ALA A 103 -21.83 -4.98 10.73
N GLY A 104 -21.57 -3.80 10.18
CA GLY A 104 -21.94 -2.52 10.80
C GLY A 104 -23.45 -2.35 10.93
N GLY A 105 -24.19 -2.72 9.88
CA GLY A 105 -25.65 -2.71 9.87
C GLY A 105 -26.26 -3.69 10.86
N ALA A 106 -25.69 -4.88 11.00
CA ALA A 106 -26.12 -5.84 12.01
C ALA A 106 -25.91 -5.30 13.43
N LEU A 107 -24.73 -4.75 13.72
CA LEU A 107 -24.43 -4.13 15.02
C LEU A 107 -25.41 -3.00 15.34
N PHE A 108 -25.62 -2.10 14.37
CA PHE A 108 -26.59 -1.01 14.50
C PHE A 108 -28.02 -1.54 14.72
N GLY A 109 -28.42 -2.57 13.97
CA GLY A 109 -29.71 -3.25 14.11
C GLY A 109 -29.91 -3.83 15.51
N PHE A 110 -28.89 -4.47 16.08
CA PHE A 110 -28.96 -4.97 17.46
C PHE A 110 -29.10 -3.85 18.50
N VAL A 111 -28.42 -2.72 18.30
CA VAL A 111 -28.58 -1.53 19.18
C VAL A 111 -30.01 -1.01 19.10
N VAL A 112 -30.55 -0.82 17.90
CA VAL A 112 -31.94 -0.37 17.68
C VAL A 112 -32.93 -1.37 18.26
N ALA A 113 -32.70 -2.67 18.09
CA ALA A 113 -33.54 -3.72 18.66
C ALA A 113 -33.55 -3.68 20.19
N CYS A 114 -32.40 -3.48 20.84
CA CYS A 114 -32.34 -3.33 22.30
C CYS A 114 -33.17 -2.14 22.78
N ILE A 115 -33.07 -0.99 22.10
CA ILE A 115 -33.84 0.21 22.40
C ILE A 115 -35.34 -0.05 22.20
N ALA A 116 -35.72 -0.68 21.09
CA ALA A 116 -37.11 -1.00 20.80
C ALA A 116 -37.71 -1.95 21.85
N VAL A 117 -36.97 -2.99 22.26
CA VAL A 117 -37.40 -3.93 23.31
C VAL A 117 -37.55 -3.21 24.66
N PHE A 118 -36.66 -2.27 24.98
CA PHE A 118 -36.78 -1.45 26.19
C PHE A 118 -38.10 -0.67 26.20
N PHE A 119 -38.42 0.05 25.12
CA PHE A 119 -39.67 0.80 25.01
C PHE A 119 -40.91 -0.09 24.93
N ALA A 120 -40.82 -1.27 24.32
CA ALA A 120 -41.87 -2.28 24.38
C ALA A 120 -42.11 -2.74 25.83
N GLY A 121 -41.04 -2.92 26.62
CA GLY A 121 -41.13 -3.18 28.05
C GLY A 121 -41.84 -2.06 28.82
N VAL A 122 -41.59 -0.80 28.48
CA VAL A 122 -42.29 0.38 29.06
C VAL A 122 -43.77 0.32 28.76
N TRP A 123 -44.15 0.06 27.51
CA TRP A 123 -45.55 -0.09 27.14
C TRP A 123 -46.23 -1.21 27.95
N VAL A 124 -45.59 -2.37 28.07
CA VAL A 124 -46.13 -3.52 28.82
C VAL A 124 -46.24 -3.20 30.32
N PHE A 125 -45.25 -2.53 30.90
CA PHE A 125 -45.28 -2.11 32.30
C PHE A 125 -46.45 -1.15 32.59
N VAL A 126 -46.63 -0.11 31.77
CA VAL A 126 -47.71 0.87 31.93
C VAL A 126 -49.08 0.21 31.72
N GLY A 127 -49.19 -0.63 30.70
CA GLY A 127 -50.40 -1.41 30.46
C GLY A 127 -50.76 -2.33 31.64
N GLY A 128 -49.75 -2.96 32.26
CA GLY A 128 -49.92 -3.78 33.47
C GLY A 128 -50.39 -2.96 34.66
N LEU A 129 -49.82 -1.77 34.88
CA LEU A 129 -50.19 -0.88 35.97
C LEU A 129 -51.63 -0.38 35.86
N THR A 130 -52.08 -0.08 34.63
CA THR A 130 -53.40 0.49 34.37
C THR A 130 -54.50 -0.56 34.12
N GLY A 131 -54.12 -1.83 33.96
CA GLY A 131 -55.06 -2.91 33.62
C GLY A 131 -55.58 -2.88 32.17
N ASN A 132 -55.00 -2.06 31.29
CA ASN A 132 -55.45 -1.85 29.91
C ASN A 132 -54.64 -2.64 28.86
N LEU A 133 -54.00 -3.75 29.24
CA LEU A 133 -53.29 -4.62 28.28
C LEU A 133 -54.30 -5.42 27.42
N PRO A 134 -54.28 -5.32 26.08
CA PRO A 134 -55.15 -6.11 25.22
C PRO A 134 -54.64 -7.56 25.15
N ASP A 135 -55.52 -8.54 25.44
CA ASP A 135 -55.43 -9.99 25.17
C ASP A 135 -54.15 -10.77 25.59
N LEU A 136 -53.18 -10.15 26.23
CA LEU A 136 -51.92 -10.78 26.65
C LEU A 136 -51.99 -11.43 28.04
N GLY A 137 -53.18 -11.85 28.49
CA GLY A 137 -53.48 -12.27 29.87
C GLY A 137 -52.31 -12.97 30.57
N PRO A 138 -52.00 -12.65 31.84
CA PRO A 138 -52.99 -12.54 32.92
C PRO A 138 -52.71 -11.33 33.86
N THR A 139 -53.50 -11.19 34.93
CA THR A 139 -53.49 -10.18 36.02
C THR A 139 -52.54 -8.95 35.95
N PRO A 140 -52.98 -7.74 36.35
CA PRO A 140 -52.16 -6.51 36.36
C PRO A 140 -50.70 -6.67 36.86
N LEU A 141 -50.51 -7.52 37.87
CA LEU A 141 -49.21 -7.84 38.46
C LEU A 141 -48.24 -8.52 37.49
N GLN A 142 -48.71 -9.44 36.63
CA GLN A 142 -47.85 -10.13 35.65
C GLN A 142 -47.39 -9.19 34.53
N GLY A 143 -48.25 -8.26 34.10
CA GLY A 143 -47.86 -7.22 33.14
C GLY A 143 -46.74 -6.32 33.67
N VAL A 144 -46.79 -5.97 34.95
CA VAL A 144 -45.72 -5.20 35.63
C VAL A 144 -44.40 -5.98 35.62
N PHE A 145 -44.40 -7.24 36.06
CA PHE A 145 -43.19 -8.06 36.09
C PHE A 145 -42.64 -8.35 34.68
N ALA A 146 -43.51 -8.58 33.70
CA ALA A 146 -43.10 -8.77 32.31
C ALA A 146 -42.44 -7.51 31.73
N GLY A 147 -43.01 -6.32 31.99
CA GLY A 147 -42.43 -5.05 31.56
C GLY A 147 -41.05 -4.80 32.18
N VAL A 148 -40.90 -5.00 33.49
CA VAL A 148 -39.61 -4.89 34.19
C VAL A 148 -38.60 -5.93 33.67
N GLY A 149 -39.06 -7.15 33.38
CA GLY A 149 -38.24 -8.21 32.79
C GLY A 149 -37.70 -7.82 31.41
N LEU A 150 -38.53 -7.24 30.54
CA LEU A 150 -38.13 -6.77 29.22
C LEU A 150 -37.14 -5.58 29.31
N MET A 151 -37.37 -4.64 30.22
CA MET A 151 -36.46 -3.52 30.45
C MET A 151 -35.10 -3.99 30.98
N SER A 152 -35.08 -4.80 32.03
CA SER A 152 -33.83 -5.30 32.61
C SER A 152 -33.07 -6.21 31.64
N GLY A 153 -33.78 -7.05 30.89
CA GLY A 153 -33.21 -7.89 29.84
C GLY A 153 -32.58 -7.07 28.71
N SER A 154 -33.27 -6.04 28.21
CA SER A 154 -32.71 -5.16 27.17
C SER A 154 -31.50 -4.35 27.65
N VAL A 155 -31.49 -3.89 28.90
CA VAL A 155 -30.32 -3.22 29.50
C VAL A 155 -29.15 -4.20 29.64
N ALA A 156 -29.38 -5.44 30.07
CA ALA A 156 -28.33 -6.45 30.19
C ALA A 156 -27.73 -6.82 28.83
N VAL A 157 -28.57 -7.06 27.83
CA VAL A 157 -28.13 -7.33 26.45
C VAL A 157 -27.39 -6.13 25.87
N GLY A 158 -27.91 -4.91 26.09
CA GLY A 158 -27.26 -3.67 25.66
C GLY A 158 -25.87 -3.49 26.30
N ALA A 159 -25.73 -3.79 27.60
CA ALA A 159 -24.44 -3.74 28.28
C ALA A 159 -23.44 -4.76 27.72
N LEU A 160 -23.87 -6.00 27.44
CA LEU A 160 -23.04 -7.01 26.79
C LEU A 160 -22.60 -6.57 25.39
N LEU A 161 -23.50 -5.95 24.64
CA LEU A 161 -23.21 -5.44 23.30
C LEU A 161 -22.17 -4.30 23.37
N LEU A 162 -22.31 -3.37 24.32
CA LEU A 162 -21.31 -2.32 24.55
C LEU A 162 -19.93 -2.89 24.92
N LEU A 163 -19.88 -3.89 25.80
CA LEU A 163 -18.63 -4.56 26.16
C LEU A 163 -17.99 -5.24 24.94
N LEU A 164 -18.80 -5.87 24.08
CA LEU A 164 -18.33 -6.48 22.84
C LEU A 164 -17.71 -5.42 21.91
N VAL A 165 -18.37 -4.27 21.73
CA VAL A 165 -17.87 -3.17 20.89
C VAL A 165 -16.55 -2.61 21.44
N VAL A 166 -16.48 -2.33 22.74
CA VAL A 166 -15.25 -1.85 23.38
C VAL A 166 -14.12 -2.87 23.27
N GLY A 167 -14.44 -4.16 23.48
CA GLY A 167 -13.48 -5.26 23.31
C GLY A 167 -12.93 -5.33 21.88
N LEU A 168 -13.79 -5.19 20.87
CA LEU A 168 -13.40 -5.21 19.47
C LEU A 168 -12.48 -4.03 19.11
N ILE A 169 -12.82 -2.81 19.55
CA ILE A 169 -11.99 -1.62 19.35
C ILE A 169 -10.62 -1.80 20.02
N ASN A 170 -10.60 -2.28 21.26
CA ASN A 170 -9.34 -2.48 21.98
C ASN A 170 -8.47 -3.58 21.35
N ALA A 171 -9.08 -4.66 20.86
CA ALA A 171 -8.38 -5.70 20.09
C ALA A 171 -7.77 -5.14 18.81
N LEU A 172 -8.50 -4.29 18.08
CA LEU A 172 -8.02 -3.65 16.86
C LEU A 172 -6.85 -2.69 17.15
N VAL A 173 -6.94 -1.89 18.21
CA VAL A 173 -5.87 -0.99 18.65
C VAL A 173 -4.65 -1.79 19.15
N TRP A 174 -4.85 -2.91 19.84
CA TRP A 174 -3.78 -3.81 20.23
C TRP A 174 -3.08 -4.42 19.01
N TYR A 175 -3.83 -4.91 18.03
CA TYR A 175 -3.29 -5.43 16.77
C TYR A 175 -2.47 -4.39 16.02
N GLY A 176 -2.99 -3.16 15.88
CA GLY A 176 -2.24 -2.05 15.29
C GLY A 176 -0.92 -1.78 16.03
N ARG A 177 -0.96 -1.70 17.36
CA ARG A 177 0.25 -1.51 18.18
C ARG A 177 1.25 -2.66 18.05
N LEU A 178 0.78 -3.91 17.95
CA LEU A 178 1.63 -5.08 17.72
C LEU A 178 2.35 -4.97 16.39
N HIS A 179 1.63 -4.61 15.33
CA HIS A 179 2.22 -4.45 13.99
C HIS A 179 3.28 -3.35 13.94
N TYR A 180 3.01 -2.19 14.57
CA TYR A 180 4.02 -1.12 14.71
C TYR A 180 5.27 -1.58 15.49
N ARG A 181 5.11 -2.40 16.53
CA ARG A 181 6.26 -2.95 17.29
C ARG A 181 7.10 -3.92 16.45
N LEU A 182 6.48 -4.69 15.57
CA LEU A 182 7.17 -5.66 14.71
C LEU A 182 7.88 -5.02 13.52
N LEU A 183 7.43 -3.85 13.06
CA LEU A 183 8.05 -3.11 11.95
C LEU A 183 9.24 -2.25 12.39
N LYS A 184 9.30 -1.84 13.66
CA LYS A 184 10.36 -0.97 14.18
C LYS A 184 11.79 -1.52 13.98
N PRO A 185 12.07 -2.82 14.19
CA PRO A 185 13.41 -3.39 13.97
C PRO A 185 13.83 -3.51 12.50
N ALA A 186 12.90 -3.44 11.54
CA ALA A 186 13.18 -3.59 10.12
C ALA A 186 13.54 -2.27 9.43
N VAL A 187 13.32 -1.13 10.10
CA VAL A 187 13.62 0.22 9.58
C VAL A 187 14.93 0.78 10.16
N GLU A 188 15.42 0.20 11.25
CA GLU A 188 16.66 0.62 11.94
C GLU A 188 17.91 -0.23 11.59
N ASN A 189 17.80 -1.20 10.67
CA ASN A 189 18.94 -1.97 10.13
C ASN A 189 19.08 -1.73 8.62
#